data_AF-A0A352PZX6-F1
#
_entry.id   AF-A0A352PZX6-F1
#
_cell.length_a   1.000
_cell.length_b   1.000
_cell.length_c   1.000
_cell.angle_alpha   90.00
_cell.angle_beta   90.00
_cell.angle_gamma   90.00
#
_symmetry.space_group_name_H-M   'P 1'
#
loop_
_entity.id
_entity.type
_entity.pdbx_description
1 polymer ?
#
loop_
_entity_poly.entity_id
_entity_poly.type
_entity_poly.pdbx_seq_one_letter_code
_entity_poly.pdbx_strand_id
1 'polypeptide(L)' 'QMDFCPPFQFGSPVTFRFAEKLVEYAPEGLNRVFFTNSGSESVDTAMKIATAYQRARGKATKTRFVARERGYHGV' A
#
# COMPACT_ATOMS: atom_id res chain seq x y z
N GLN A 1 15.09 14.55 -18.03
CA GLN A 1 14.35 13.61 -17.16
C GLN A 1 12.92 13.56 -17.69
N MET A 2 12.19 12.46 -17.56
CA MET A 2 10.79 12.39 -17.99
C MET A 2 9.92 13.02 -16.88
N ASP A 3 9.08 14.00 -17.22
CA ASP A 3 8.29 14.75 -16.22
C ASP A 3 7.11 13.94 -15.68
N PHE A 4 6.58 13.01 -16.48
CA PHE A 4 5.50 12.11 -16.08
C PHE A 4 5.70 10.74 -16.73
N CYS A 5 5.62 9.68 -15.93
CA CYS A 5 5.63 8.31 -16.40
C CYS A 5 4.22 7.72 -16.24
N PRO A 6 3.65 7.08 -17.28
CA PRO A 6 2.35 6.43 -17.15
C PRO A 6 2.34 5.42 -15.98
N PRO A 7 1.33 5.44 -15.08
CA PRO A 7 1.39 4.73 -13.80
C PRO A 7 1.15 3.22 -13.89
N PHE A 8 0.64 2.72 -15.02
CA PHE A 8 0.32 1.31 -15.21
C PHE A 8 1.14 0.73 -16.36
N GLN A 9 1.71 -0.46 -16.17
CA GLN A 9 2.53 -1.19 -17.15
C GLN A 9 3.86 -0.52 -17.54
N PHE A 10 4.22 0.61 -16.95
CA PHE A 10 5.52 1.26 -17.09
C PHE A 10 6.18 1.47 -15.72
N GLY A 11 7.50 1.66 -15.71
CA GLY A 11 8.28 1.90 -14.50
C GLY A 11 9.20 3.12 -14.66
N SER A 12 9.51 3.79 -13.55
CA SER A 12 10.41 4.94 -13.52
C SER A 12 11.56 4.71 -12.53
N PRO A 13 12.82 4.97 -12.92
CA PRO A 13 13.98 4.79 -12.04
C PRO A 13 13.88 5.56 -10.71
N VAL A 14 13.20 6.71 -10.68
CA VAL A 14 13.03 7.49 -9.44
C VAL A 14 12.12 6.77 -8.45
N THR A 15 11.07 6.11 -8.92
CA THR A 15 10.10 5.37 -8.10
C THR A 15 10.76 4.15 -7.46
N PHE A 16 11.60 3.42 -8.21
CA PHE A 16 12.34 2.27 -7.69
C PHE A 16 13.34 2.67 -6.61
N ARG A 17 14.18 3.68 -6.87
CA ARG A 17 15.14 4.19 -5.88
C ARG A 17 14.46 4.71 -4.61
N PHE A 18 13.32 5.37 -4.76
CA PHE A 18 12.57 5.85 -3.60
C PHE A 18 11.98 4.68 -2.79
N ALA A 19 11.46 3.64 -3.45
CA ALA A 19 11.00 2.44 -2.76
C ALA A 19 12.11 1.73 -1.99
N GLU A 20 13.31 1.58 -2.59
CA GLU A 20 14.49 1.01 -1.93
C GLU A 20 14.90 1.81 -0.69
N LYS A 21 14.97 3.14 -0.82
CA LYS A 21 15.31 4.00 0.32
C LYS A 21 14.24 3.97 1.41
N LEU A 22 12.96 3.87 1.06
CA LEU A 22 11.87 3.86 2.03
C LEU A 22 11.91 2.62 2.91
N VAL A 23 12.26 1.45 2.37
CA VAL A 23 12.30 0.20 3.14
C VAL A 23 13.46 0.15 4.15
N GLU A 24 14.50 0.98 4.00
CA GLU A 24 15.56 1.13 5.00
C GLU A 24 15.05 1.70 6.34
N TYR A 25 13.94 2.45 6.31
CA TYR A 25 13.30 3.01 7.51
C TYR A 25 12.14 2.14 8.04
N ALA A 26 11.75 1.10 7.29
CA ALA A 26 10.64 0.25 7.65
C ALA A 26 11.06 -0.80 8.71
N PRO A 27 10.13 -1.23 9.58
CA PRO A 27 10.36 -2.37 10.46
C PRO A 27 10.75 -3.63 9.69
N GLU A 28 11.42 -4.57 10.39
CA GLU A 28 11.78 -5.86 9.83
C GLU A 28 10.57 -6.58 9.21
N GLY A 29 10.75 -7.13 8.01
CA GLY A 29 9.70 -7.83 7.26
C GLY A 29 8.83 -6.94 6.35
N LEU A 30 8.94 -5.60 6.42
CA LEU A 30 8.24 -4.67 5.53
C LEU A 30 9.15 -4.12 4.42
N ASN A 31 9.30 -4.88 3.34
CA ASN A 31 10.25 -4.60 2.25
C ASN A 31 9.60 -4.42 0.85
N ARG A 32 8.27 -4.22 0.79
CA ARG A 32 7.53 -3.97 -0.45
C ARG A 32 6.69 -2.70 -0.32
N VAL A 33 6.71 -1.86 -1.35
CA VAL A 33 6.04 -0.55 -1.36
C VAL A 33 4.99 -0.50 -2.46
N PHE A 34 3.80 -0.03 -2.12
CA PHE A 34 2.74 0.34 -3.06
C PHE A 34 2.45 1.84 -2.87
N PHE A 35 2.64 2.65 -3.91
CA PHE A 35 2.47 4.10 -3.82
C PHE A 35 1.01 4.54 -4.04
N THR A 36 0.60 5.58 -3.34
CA THR A 36 -0.69 6.28 -3.49
C THR A 36 -0.46 7.80 -3.42
N ASN A 37 -1.49 8.60 -3.70
CA ASN A 37 -1.38 10.06 -3.72
C ASN A 37 -1.76 10.72 -2.39
N SER A 38 -2.35 9.97 -1.46
CA SER A 38 -2.74 10.47 -0.15
C SER A 38 -2.78 9.36 0.91
N GLY A 39 -2.89 9.76 2.18
CA GLY A 39 -3.09 8.85 3.30
C GLY A 39 -4.43 8.11 3.24
N SER A 40 -5.52 8.76 2.83
CA SER A 40 -6.83 8.11 2.64
C SER A 40 -6.75 6.97 1.62
N GLU A 41 -6.08 7.22 0.49
CA GLU A 41 -5.85 6.21 -0.53
C GLU A 41 -4.93 5.07 -0.04
N SER A 42 -3.91 5.38 0.77
CA SER A 42 -3.05 4.36 1.38
C SER A 42 -3.87 3.42 2.25
N VAL A 43 -4.82 3.94 3.04
CA VAL A 43 -5.68 3.12 3.91
C VAL A 43 -6.64 2.25 3.10
N ASP A 44 -7.36 2.80 2.11
CA ASP A 44 -8.25 2.01 1.23
C ASP A 44 -7.47 0.89 0.52
N THR A 45 -6.27 1.22 0.03
CA THR A 45 -5.37 0.26 -0.62
C THR A 45 -4.95 -0.85 0.35
N ALA A 46 -4.53 -0.51 1.58
CA ALA A 46 -4.14 -1.49 2.59
C ALA A 46 -5.30 -2.44 2.95
N MET A 47 -6.53 -1.91 3.08
CA MET A 47 -7.73 -2.72 3.35
C MET A 47 -8.05 -3.69 2.20
N LYS A 48 -7.91 -3.25 0.95
CA LYS A 48 -8.07 -4.10 -0.24
C LYS A 48 -7.03 -5.20 -0.29
N ILE A 49 -5.76 -4.88 -0.06
CA ILE A 49 -4.67 -5.87 -0.01
C ILE A 49 -4.92 -6.89 1.10
N ALA A 50 -5.31 -6.45 2.31
CA ALA A 50 -5.63 -7.34 3.43
C ALA A 50 -6.78 -8.30 3.08
N THR A 51 -7.84 -7.80 2.44
CA THR A 51 -8.98 -8.61 2.01
C THR A 51 -8.57 -9.62 0.92
N ALA A 52 -7.83 -9.17 -0.09
CA ALA A 52 -7.32 -10.02 -1.16
C ALA A 52 -6.41 -11.13 -0.60
N TYR A 53 -5.55 -10.80 0.36
CA TYR A 53 -4.71 -11.76 1.06
C TYR A 53 -5.53 -12.84 1.77
N GLN A 54 -6.58 -12.46 2.52
CA GLN A 54 -7.45 -13.45 3.18
C GLN A 54 -8.12 -14.38 2.17
N ARG A 55 -8.62 -13.84 1.05
CA ARG A 55 -9.20 -14.65 -0.03
C ARG A 55 -8.16 -15.60 -0.63
N ALA A 56 -6.97 -15.11 -0.98
CA ALA A 56 -5.90 -15.90 -1.58
C ALA A 56 -5.45 -17.08 -0.70
N ARG A 57 -5.55 -16.97 0.62
CA ARG A 57 -5.24 -18.04 1.57
C ARG A 57 -6.45 -18.89 2.01
N GLY A 58 -7.56 -18.84 1.27
CA GLY A 58 -8.76 -19.66 1.52
C GLY A 58 -9.66 -19.17 2.67
N LYS A 59 -9.45 -17.94 3.18
CA LYS A 59 -10.21 -17.34 4.28
C LYS A 59 -11.15 -16.23 3.80
N ALA A 60 -11.89 -16.49 2.73
CA ALA A 60 -12.73 -15.47 2.07
C ALA A 60 -13.83 -14.87 2.97
N THR A 61 -14.25 -15.58 4.03
CA THR A 61 -15.22 -15.09 5.01
C THR A 61 -14.63 -14.09 6.03
N LYS A 62 -13.30 -13.93 6.08
CA LYS A 62 -12.63 -12.99 6.98
C LYS A 62 -12.62 -11.57 6.37
N THR A 63 -13.74 -10.88 6.51
CA THR A 63 -14.00 -9.57 5.88
C THR A 63 -14.11 -8.40 6.84
N ARG A 64 -14.21 -8.67 8.15
CA ARG A 64 -14.40 -7.61 9.16
C ARG A 64 -13.07 -6.96 9.53
N PHE A 65 -13.09 -5.64 9.63
CA PHE A 65 -12.00 -4.82 10.15
C PHE A 65 -12.34 -4.31 11.54
N VAL A 66 -11.30 -4.08 12.35
CA VAL A 66 -11.43 -3.51 13.70
C VAL A 66 -10.73 -2.15 13.69
N ALA A 67 -11.46 -1.12 14.08
CA ALA A 67 -10.95 0.24 14.24
C ALA A 67 -11.05 0.67 15.72
N ARG A 68 -10.49 1.84 16.04
CA ARG A 68 -10.53 2.41 17.39
C ARG A 68 -11.50 3.59 17.45
N GLU A 69 -12.16 3.77 18.60
CA GLU A 69 -12.91 4.98 18.88
C GLU A 69 -12.02 6.22 18.71
N ARG A 70 -12.55 7.26 18.05
CA ARG A 70 -11.81 8.49 17.68
C ARG A 70 -10.56 8.24 16.81
N GLY A 71 -10.47 7.11 16.11
CA GLY A 71 -9.45 6.86 15.10
C GLY A 71 -9.68 7.71 13.85
N TYR A 72 -8.59 8.21 13.25
CA TYR A 72 -8.62 8.92 11.97
C TYR A 72 -7.82 8.14 10.93
N HIS A 73 -8.45 7.81 9.82
CA HIS A 73 -7.87 6.98 8.77
C HIS A 73 -8.15 7.54 7.36
N GLY A 74 -8.29 8.86 7.26
CA GLY A 74 -8.66 9.56 6.03
C GLY A 74 -10.11 10.06 6.04
N VAL A 75 -10.59 10.39 4.85
CA VAL A 75 -11.95 10.88 4.51
C VAL A 75 -12.54 10.05 3.39
#